data_AF-A0A2E4YE18-F1
#
_entry.id   AF-A0A2E4YE18-F1
#
_cell.length_a   1.000
_cell.length_b   1.000
_cell.length_c   1.000
_cell.angle_alpha   90.00
_cell.angle_beta   90.00
_cell.angle_gamma   90.00
#
_symmetry.space_group_name_H-M   'P 1'
#
loop_
_entity.id
_entity.type
_entity.pdbx_description
1 polymer ?
#
loop_
_entity_poly.entity_id
_entity_poly.type
_entity_poly.pdbx_seq_one_letter_code
_entity_poly.pdbx_strand_id
1 'polypeptide(L)'
;MASSLKSFNPLVNSFDDLSDIEIEEKIIELNKKFWMTHNPQVKEQITAILDMYKAEIEGRRAKPKINSQDSDNSLDNLINIS
;
A
#
# COMPACT_ATOMS: atom_id res chain seq x y z
N MET A 1 -5.57 -10.10 9.88
CA MET A 1 -5.77 -8.65 9.70
C MET A 1 -4.41 -8.09 9.30
N ALA A 2 -4.22 -7.75 8.03
CA ALA A 2 -2.96 -7.22 7.55
C ALA A 2 -2.77 -5.84 8.16
N SER A 3 -1.83 -5.69 9.10
CA SER A 3 -1.56 -4.40 9.74
C SER A 3 -1.14 -3.40 8.67
N SER A 4 -1.97 -2.38 8.40
CA SER A 4 -1.56 -1.19 7.67
C SER A 4 -0.59 -0.40 8.55
N LEU A 5 0.38 0.27 7.94
CA LEU A 5 1.28 1.12 8.71
C LEU A 5 0.47 2.27 9.31
N LYS A 6 0.52 2.42 10.63
CA LYS A 6 -0.07 3.60 11.26
C LYS A 6 0.71 4.83 10.79
N SER A 7 0.01 5.77 10.17
CA SER A 7 0.59 7.07 9.81
C SER A 7 1.25 7.73 11.03
N PHE A 8 2.48 8.21 10.87
CA PHE A 8 3.20 8.97 11.90
C PHE A 8 3.23 10.48 11.63
N ASN A 9 2.63 10.93 10.52
CA ASN A 9 2.50 12.36 10.20
C ASN A 9 1.06 12.83 10.48
N PRO A 10 0.85 13.90 11.27
CA PRO A 10 -0.49 14.39 11.60
C PRO A 10 -1.31 14.86 10.40
N LEU A 11 -0.67 15.12 9.26
CA LEU A 11 -1.32 15.52 8.00
C LEU A 11 -1.74 14.33 7.13
N VAL A 12 -1.46 13.10 7.55
CA VAL A 12 -1.79 11.89 6.82
C VAL A 12 -2.69 11.01 7.69
N ASN A 13 -3.89 10.74 7.19
CA ASN A 13 -4.85 9.84 7.83
C ASN A 13 -4.38 8.38 7.75
N SER A 14 -5.13 7.45 8.34
CA SER A 14 -4.80 6.03 8.21
C SER A 14 -4.75 5.61 6.74
N PHE A 15 -3.79 4.77 6.38
CA PHE A 15 -3.74 4.18 5.04
C PHE A 15 -4.77 3.06 4.87
N ASP A 16 -5.39 2.58 5.95
CA ASP A 16 -6.45 1.56 5.93
C ASP A 16 -7.63 1.95 5.02
N ASP A 17 -7.92 3.25 4.93
CA ASP A 17 -9.06 3.78 4.17
C ASP A 17 -8.72 3.98 2.68
N LEU A 18 -7.49 3.70 2.26
CA LEU A 18 -7.00 3.93 0.90
C LEU A 18 -6.74 2.60 0.18
N SER A 19 -7.25 2.49 -1.04
CA SER A 19 -6.87 1.44 -1.99
C SER A 19 -5.45 1.64 -2.51
N ASP A 20 -4.87 0.58 -3.09
CA ASP A 20 -3.53 0.63 -3.70
C ASP A 20 -3.44 1.70 -4.79
N ILE A 21 -4.52 1.85 -5.57
CA ILE A 21 -4.62 2.85 -6.65
C ILE A 21 -4.59 4.26 -6.06
N GLU A 22 -5.38 4.51 -5.01
CA GLU A 22 -5.41 5.83 -4.35
C GLU A 22 -4.06 6.19 -3.72
N ILE A 23 -3.34 5.21 -3.17
CA ILE A 23 -1.98 5.41 -2.66
C ILE A 23 -1.03 5.83 -3.78
N GLU A 24 -1.07 5.16 -4.93
CA GLU A 24 -0.23 5.50 -6.09
C GLU A 24 -0.59 6.86 -6.68
N GLU A 25 -1.87 7.20 -6.81
CA GLU A 25 -2.34 8.51 -7.25
C GLU A 25 -1.84 9.63 -6.32
N LYS A 26 -1.91 9.41 -5.00
CA LYS A 26 -1.38 10.37 -4.00
C LYS A 26 0.13 10.55 -4.11
N ILE A 27 0.88 9.48 -4.38
CA ILE A 27 2.33 9.58 -4.64
C ILE A 27 2.58 10.49 -5.85
N ILE A 28 1.86 10.31 -6.96
CA ILE A 28 2.02 11.14 -8.16
C ILE A 28 1.67 12.61 -7.87
N GLU A 29 0.55 12.84 -7.18
CA GLU A 29 0.09 14.17 -6.78
C GLU A 29 1.14 14.91 -5.91
N LEU A 30 1.69 14.21 -4.91
CA LEU A 30 2.69 14.77 -4.00
C LEU A 30 4.02 15.05 -4.69
N ASN A 31 4.47 14.17 -5.59
CA ASN A 31 5.66 14.44 -6.41
C ASN A 31 5.49 15.70 -7.25
N LYS A 32 4.32 15.90 -7.86
CA LYS A 32 4.03 17.14 -8.61
C LYS A 32 4.09 18.36 -7.69
N LYS A 33 3.46 18.30 -6.51
CA LYS A 33 3.46 19.39 -5.52
C LYS A 33 4.86 19.73 -5.01
N PHE A 34 5.73 18.74 -4.84
CA PHE A 34 7.13 18.94 -4.44
C PHE A 34 7.87 19.87 -5.40
N TRP A 35 7.68 19.67 -6.71
CA TRP A 35 8.32 20.49 -7.75
C TRP A 35 7.63 21.84 -7.96
N MET A 36 6.34 21.97 -7.63
CA MET A 36 5.62 23.23 -7.75
C MET A 36 5.94 24.24 -6.63
N THR A 37 6.31 23.76 -5.43
CA THR A 37 6.61 24.64 -4.30
C THR A 37 8.07 25.10 -4.30
N HIS A 38 8.28 26.37 -3.94
CA HIS A 38 9.62 26.91 -3.68
C HIS A 38 9.96 26.93 -2.19
N ASN A 39 9.00 26.64 -1.32
CA ASN A 39 9.17 26.65 0.12
C ASN A 39 9.91 25.38 0.60
N PRO A 40 11.13 25.48 1.16
CA PRO A 40 11.92 24.32 1.59
C PRO A 40 11.24 23.50 2.68
N GLN A 41 10.60 24.15 3.66
CA GLN A 41 9.91 23.46 4.75
C GLN A 41 8.73 22.62 4.22
N VAL A 42 8.01 23.12 3.23
CA VAL A 42 6.94 22.36 2.56
C VAL A 42 7.52 21.18 1.79
N LYS A 43 8.68 21.32 1.16
CA LYS A 43 9.36 20.21 0.50
C LYS A 43 9.72 19.10 1.48
N GLU A 44 10.29 19.43 2.63
CA GLU A 44 10.62 18.47 3.68
C GLU A 44 9.37 17.71 4.17
N GLN A 45 8.26 18.42 4.38
CA GLN A 45 6.99 17.79 4.75
C GLN A 45 6.48 16.85 3.66
N ILE A 46 6.53 17.26 2.39
CA ILE A 46 6.12 16.42 1.26
C ILE A 46 7.01 15.18 1.16
N THR A 47 8.32 15.31 1.38
CA THR A 47 9.26 14.17 1.39
C THR A 47 8.88 13.16 2.46
N ALA A 48 8.66 13.61 3.71
CA ALA A 48 8.27 12.72 4.80
C ALA A 48 6.97 11.95 4.48
N ILE A 49 5.98 12.65 3.90
CA ILE A 49 4.72 12.03 3.49
C ILE A 49 4.95 11.04 2.34
N LEU A 50 5.72 11.41 1.32
CA LEU A 50 6.04 10.53 0.18
C LEU A 50 6.70 9.22 0.64
N ASP A 51 7.61 9.29 1.60
CA ASP A 51 8.28 8.10 2.13
C ASP A 51 7.29 7.16 2.83
N MET A 52 6.29 7.71 3.54
CA MET A 52 5.23 6.92 4.14
C MET A 52 4.37 6.19 3.10
N TYR A 53 3.90 6.90 2.07
CA TYR A 53 3.09 6.29 1.01
C TYR A 53 3.87 5.20 0.25
N LYS A 54 5.16 5.42 0.00
CA LYS A 54 6.04 4.42 -0.64
C LYS A 54 6.25 3.19 0.24
N ALA A 55 6.49 3.37 1.53
CA ALA A 55 6.65 2.27 2.48
C ALA A 55 5.36 1.43 2.59
N GLU A 56 4.19 2.07 2.58
CA GLU A 56 2.91 1.36 2.61
C GLU A 56 2.70 0.52 1.35
N ILE A 57 2.88 1.08 0.14
CA ILE A 57 2.68 0.31 -1.09
C ILE A 57 3.70 -0.83 -1.22
N GLU A 58 4.95 -0.62 -0.77
CA GLU A 58 5.95 -1.68 -0.69
C GLU A 58 5.52 -2.76 0.31
N GLY A 59 5.05 -2.37 1.50
CA GLY A 59 4.53 -3.29 2.50
C GLY A 59 3.30 -4.08 2.04
N ARG A 60 2.45 -3.51 1.18
CA ARG A 60 1.33 -4.22 0.55
C ARG A 60 1.79 -5.21 -0.50
N ARG A 61 2.78 -4.83 -1.34
CA ARG A 61 3.34 -5.68 -2.40
C ARG A 61 4.20 -6.82 -1.87
N ALA A 62 4.91 -6.59 -0.76
CA ALA A 62 5.75 -7.60 -0.12
C ALA A 62 4.93 -8.69 0.60
N LYS A 63 3.63 -8.46 0.83
CA LYS A 63 2.74 -9.50 1.33
C LYS A 63 2.50 -10.51 0.20
N PRO A 64 2.78 -11.80 0.40
CA PRO A 64 2.42 -12.80 -0.59
C PRO A 64 0.92 -12.67 -0.83
N LYS A 65 0.51 -12.58 -2.10
CA LYS A 65 -0.90 -12.72 -2.47
C LYS A 65 -1.29 -14.15 -2.10
N ILE A 66 -1.72 -14.37 -0.86
CA ILE A 66 -2.39 -15.60 -0.44
C ILE A 66 -3.78 -15.53 -1.07
N ASN A 67 -3.83 -15.66 -2.39
CA ASN A 67 -5.05 -15.86 -3.15
C ASN A 67 -4.81 -17.14 -3.95
N SER A 68 -5.27 -18.23 -3.34
CA SER A 68 -5.87 -19.37 -4.03
C SER A 68 -4.92 -20.35 -4.73
N GLN A 69 -4.04 -20.97 -3.95
CA GLN A 69 -3.66 -22.37 -4.18
C GLN A 69 -4.62 -23.32 -3.42
N ASP A 70 -5.87 -22.89 -3.20
CA ASP A 70 -6.99 -23.71 -2.70
C ASP A 70 -7.91 -24.21 -3.83
N SER A 71 -7.47 -24.08 -5.10
CA SER A 71 -8.15 -24.73 -6.24
C SER A 71 -7.58 -26.12 -6.56
N ASP A 72 -6.57 -26.61 -5.81
CA ASP A 72 -6.02 -27.96 -5.99
C ASP A 72 -6.66 -29.01 -5.05
N ASN A 73 -7.63 -28.60 -4.22
CA ASN A 73 -8.50 -29.56 -3.50
C ASN A 73 -9.58 -30.19 -4.41
N SER A 74 -9.58 -29.91 -5.73
CA SER A 74 -10.49 -30.56 -6.67
C SER A 74 -9.99 -31.92 -7.17
N LEU A 75 -8.72 -32.28 -6.90
CA LEU A 75 -8.17 -33.60 -7.24
C LEU A 75 -8.22 -34.61 -6.07
N ASP A 76 -8.26 -34.14 -4.83
CA ASP A 76 -8.41 -35.01 -3.66
C ASP A 76 -9.81 -35.63 -3.52
N ASN A 77 -10.80 -35.13 -4.29
CA ASN A 77 -12.14 -35.73 -4.37
C ASN A 77 -12.26 -36.89 -5.39
N LEU A 78 -11.16 -37.31 -6.04
CA LEU A 78 -11.15 -38.47 -6.96
C LEU A 78 -10.51 -39.73 -6.37
N ILE A 79 -10.03 -39.71 -5.12
CA ILE A 79 -9.60 -40.91 -4.39
C ILE A 79 -10.67 -41.28 -3.35
N ASN A 80 -11.90 -41.44 -3.83
CA ASN A 80 -12.92 -42.19 -3.09
C ASN A 80 -13.65 -43.12 -4.07
N ILE A 81 -12.94 -44.16 -4.51
CA ILE A 81 -13.55 -45.40 -4.95
C ILE A 81 -12.97 -46.54 -4.11
N SER A 82 -13.87 -47.17 -3.37
CA SER A 82 -13.68 -48.40 -2.59
C SER A 82 -13.53 -49.63 -3.48
#